data_AF-A0A4U6WCC8-F1
#
_entry.id   AF-A0A4U6WCC8-F1
#
_cell.length_a   1.000
_cell.length_b   1.000
_cell.length_c   1.000
_cell.angle_alpha   90.00
_cell.angle_beta   90.00
_cell.angle_gamma   90.00
#
_symmetry.space_group_name_H-M   'P 1'
#
loop_
_entity.id
_entity.type
_entity.pdbx_description
1 polymer ?
#
loop_
_entity_poly.entity_id
_entity_poly.type
_entity_poly.pdbx_seq_one_letter_code
_entity_poly.pdbx_strand_id
1 'polypeptide(L)'
;MSAHFAFGPQEDDAIIKHRLLTRTTTTRGEPPLKKLQKKFMSFATEIEKDADNTSDCERLYKAFLQEINTFELPLLKSKAVVDANIREKESFNELQVEIERQILQKSARMENKHSQGQWIEQALQLLDPCLPPVAGGGSFGNIHPETQ
;
A
#
# COMPACT_ATOMS: atom_id res chain seq x y z
N MET A 1 3.65 24.54 11.50
CA MET A 1 4.57 23.45 11.90
C MET A 1 4.96 22.72 10.64
N SER A 2 6.20 22.87 10.15
CA SER A 2 6.69 22.04 9.06
C SER A 2 6.79 20.62 9.60
N ALA A 3 6.10 19.68 8.95
CA ALA A 3 6.30 18.28 9.24
C ALA A 3 7.73 17.95 8.81
N HIS A 4 8.63 17.83 9.78
CA HIS A 4 9.95 17.25 9.58
C HIS A 4 9.75 15.77 9.31
N PHE A 5 9.44 15.43 8.06
CA PHE A 5 9.60 14.06 7.59
C PHE A 5 11.10 13.76 7.65
N ALA A 6 11.45 12.66 8.31
CA ALA A 6 12.85 12.25 8.48
C ALA A 6 13.53 11.90 7.14
N PHE A 7 12.73 11.70 6.08
CA PHE A 7 13.16 11.38 4.72
C PHE A 7 12.28 12.15 3.72
N GLY A 8 12.81 12.41 2.53
CA GLY A 8 12.08 13.10 1.47
C GLY A 8 10.97 12.22 0.85
N PRO A 9 9.94 12.78 0.21
CA PRO A 9 8.85 12.02 -0.43
C PRO A 9 9.33 10.96 -1.44
N GLN A 10 10.44 11.21 -2.15
CA GLN A 10 11.03 10.20 -3.06
C GLN A 10 11.78 9.09 -2.31
N GLU A 11 12.32 9.37 -1.13
CA GLU A 11 13.06 8.41 -0.31
C GLU A 11 12.08 7.51 0.47
N ASP A 12 10.96 8.07 0.95
CA ASP A 12 9.88 7.32 1.59
C ASP A 12 9.32 6.23 0.66
N ASP A 13 9.14 6.54 -0.62
CA ASP A 13 8.59 5.60 -1.59
C ASP A 13 9.53 4.40 -1.80
N ALA A 14 10.84 4.65 -1.81
CA ALA A 14 11.88 3.63 -1.89
C ALA A 14 11.99 2.83 -0.58
N ILE A 15 11.88 3.48 0.58
CA ILE A 15 11.91 2.83 1.90
C ILE A 15 10.67 1.98 2.13
N ILE A 16 9.48 2.45 1.74
CA ILE A 16 8.21 1.72 1.81
C ILE A 16 8.23 0.53 0.87
N LYS A 17 8.67 0.71 -0.40
CA LYS A 17 8.88 -0.40 -1.34
C LYS A 17 9.90 -1.41 -0.79
N HIS A 18 11.03 -0.94 -0.28
CA HIS A 18 12.06 -1.79 0.31
C HIS A 18 11.53 -2.55 1.53
N ARG A 19 10.79 -1.92 2.44
CA ARG A 19 10.16 -2.61 3.59
C ARG A 19 9.06 -3.58 3.16
N LEU A 20 8.27 -3.24 2.15
CA LEU A 20 7.25 -4.13 1.61
C LEU A 20 7.91 -5.37 0.99
N LEU A 21 8.95 -5.18 0.17
CA LEU A 21 9.74 -6.26 -0.39
C LEU A 21 10.44 -7.08 0.74
N THR A 22 11.21 -6.45 1.61
CA THR A 22 12.03 -7.18 2.58
C THR A 22 11.23 -7.76 3.74
N ARG A 23 10.21 -7.06 4.26
CA ARG A 23 9.40 -7.47 5.43
C ARG A 23 8.12 -8.25 5.07
N THR A 24 7.60 -8.10 3.85
CA THR A 24 6.37 -8.79 3.39
C THR A 24 6.61 -9.79 2.25
N THR A 25 7.70 -9.67 1.49
CA THR A 25 8.03 -10.64 0.40
C THR A 25 9.22 -11.56 0.71
N THR A 26 9.90 -11.43 1.85
CA THR A 26 10.88 -12.45 2.28
C THR A 26 10.18 -13.58 3.04
N THR A 27 9.32 -14.32 2.35
CA THR A 27 9.17 -15.75 2.63
C THR A 27 9.92 -16.50 1.57
N ARG A 28 11.25 -16.61 1.75
CA ARG A 28 12.15 -17.74 1.41
C ARG A 28 11.55 -18.85 0.51
N GLY A 29 11.06 -18.51 -0.68
CA GLY A 29 10.03 -19.35 -1.31
C GLY A 29 9.77 -19.02 -2.77
N GLU A 30 10.79 -18.58 -3.51
CA GLU A 30 10.81 -18.94 -4.91
C GLU A 30 10.72 -20.48 -4.94
N PRO A 31 9.66 -21.07 -5.55
CA PRO A 31 9.50 -22.50 -5.50
C PRO A 31 10.76 -23.12 -6.11
N PRO A 32 11.45 -24.07 -5.45
CA PRO A 32 12.67 -24.66 -6.00
C PRO A 32 12.31 -25.56 -7.21
N LEU A 33 12.07 -24.92 -8.36
CA LEU A 33 11.66 -25.55 -9.62
C LEU A 33 12.70 -26.55 -10.13
N LYS A 34 13.94 -26.44 -9.65
CA LYS A 34 15.04 -27.35 -10.00
C LYS A 34 14.68 -28.82 -9.78
N LYS A 35 13.92 -29.14 -8.72
CA LYS A 35 13.50 -30.52 -8.44
C LYS A 35 12.41 -30.98 -9.40
N LEU A 36 11.41 -30.14 -9.64
CA LEU A 36 10.33 -30.38 -10.61
C LEU A 36 10.88 -30.57 -12.03
N GLN A 37 11.75 -29.65 -12.47
CA GLN A 37 12.44 -29.71 -13.75
C GLN A 37 13.24 -31.01 -13.88
N LYS A 38 13.99 -31.41 -12.86
CA LYS A 38 14.74 -32.68 -12.89
C LYS A 38 13.81 -33.88 -13.08
N LYS A 39 12.67 -33.91 -12.38
CA LYS A 39 11.66 -34.98 -12.52
C LYS A 39 11.05 -35.01 -13.92
N PHE A 40 10.70 -33.84 -14.47
CA PHE A 40 10.20 -33.71 -15.83
C PHE A 40 11.22 -34.21 -16.86
N MET A 41 12.46 -33.73 -16.79
CA MET A 41 13.52 -34.14 -17.73
C MET A 41 13.79 -35.64 -17.63
N SER A 42 13.84 -36.22 -16.43
CA SER A 42 14.00 -37.68 -16.28
C SER A 42 12.86 -38.46 -16.93
N PHE A 43 11.62 -38.00 -16.78
CA PHE A 43 10.46 -38.63 -17.43
C PHE A 43 10.51 -38.49 -18.96
N ALA A 44 10.77 -37.30 -19.47
CA ALA A 44 10.86 -37.03 -20.92
C ALA A 44 11.97 -37.86 -21.58
N THR A 45 13.17 -37.88 -20.98
CA THR A 45 14.29 -38.68 -21.50
C THR A 45 14.01 -40.17 -21.45
N GLU A 46 13.22 -40.66 -20.48
CA GLU A 46 12.83 -42.08 -20.47
C GLU A 46 11.88 -42.41 -21.62
N ILE A 47 10.91 -41.54 -21.93
CA ILE A 47 10.00 -41.71 -23.07
C ILE A 47 10.75 -41.71 -24.41
N GLU A 48 11.79 -40.89 -24.52
CA GLU A 48 12.59 -40.78 -25.75
C GLU A 48 13.46 -42.01 -26.03
N LYS A 49 13.61 -42.92 -25.06
CA LYS A 49 14.30 -44.19 -25.30
C LYS A 49 13.37 -45.09 -26.09
N ASP A 50 13.81 -45.48 -27.28
CA ASP A 50 13.12 -46.42 -28.15
C ASP A 50 13.28 -47.87 -27.63
N ALA A 51 12.74 -48.11 -26.43
CA ALA A 51 12.86 -49.34 -25.67
C ALA A 51 11.53 -49.69 -24.97
N ASP A 52 11.33 -50.96 -24.61
CA ASP A 52 10.16 -51.37 -23.81
C ASP A 52 10.38 -51.03 -22.32
N ASN A 53 10.20 -49.76 -21.98
CA ASN A 53 10.42 -49.18 -20.64
C ASN A 53 9.15 -48.61 -20.01
N THR A 54 7.98 -49.14 -20.38
CA THR A 54 6.66 -48.68 -19.95
C THR A 54 6.54 -48.54 -18.42
N SER A 55 7.05 -49.52 -17.66
CA SER A 55 7.03 -49.50 -16.20
C SER A 55 7.86 -48.35 -15.60
N ASP A 56 9.01 -48.02 -16.20
CA ASP A 56 9.85 -46.92 -15.73
C ASP A 56 9.25 -45.56 -16.08
N CYS A 57 8.68 -45.43 -17.28
CA CYS A 57 7.90 -44.26 -17.69
C CYS A 57 6.75 -43.99 -16.71
N GLU A 58 5.96 -45.01 -16.34
CA GLU A 58 4.85 -44.85 -15.39
C GLU A 58 5.33 -44.42 -14.00
N ARG A 59 6.43 -45.02 -13.52
CA ARG A 59 7.04 -44.66 -12.23
C ARG A 59 7.52 -43.21 -12.22
N LEU A 60 8.19 -42.76 -13.29
CA LEU A 60 8.69 -41.40 -13.43
C LEU A 60 7.56 -40.39 -13.57
N TYR A 61 6.51 -40.73 -14.32
CA TYR A 61 5.29 -39.93 -14.43
C TYR A 61 4.63 -39.69 -13.07
N LYS A 62 4.41 -40.76 -12.28
CA LYS A 62 3.85 -40.64 -10.92
C LYS A 62 4.73 -39.77 -10.02
N ALA A 63 6.05 -39.92 -10.10
CA ALA A 63 6.99 -39.11 -9.33
C ALA A 63 6.97 -37.63 -9.74
N PHE A 64 6.74 -37.34 -11.03
CA PHE A 64 6.57 -35.98 -11.54
C PHE A 64 5.26 -35.36 -11.06
N LEU A 65 4.14 -36.08 -11.15
CA LEU A 65 2.84 -35.63 -10.62
C LEU A 65 2.89 -35.34 -9.12
N GLN A 66 3.53 -36.22 -8.34
CA GLN A 66 3.71 -36.00 -6.90
C GLN A 66 4.49 -34.72 -6.63
N GLU A 67 5.54 -34.43 -7.40
CA GLU A 67 6.29 -33.20 -7.28
C GLU A 67 5.44 -31.96 -7.64
N ILE A 68 4.62 -32.03 -8.69
CA ILE A 68 3.65 -30.95 -9.04
C ILE A 68 2.72 -30.67 -7.86
N ASN A 69 2.15 -31.71 -7.25
CA ASN A 69 1.19 -31.56 -6.16
C ASN A 69 1.79 -30.87 -4.92
N THR A 70 3.12 -30.90 -4.75
CA THR A 70 3.76 -30.15 -3.65
C THR A 70 3.63 -28.63 -3.79
N PHE A 71 3.37 -28.11 -4.99
CA PHE A 71 3.22 -26.68 -5.25
C PHE A 71 1.78 -26.18 -5.14
N GLU A 72 0.79 -27.07 -5.14
CA GLU A 72 -0.63 -26.68 -5.19
C GLU A 72 -1.03 -25.82 -3.99
N LEU A 73 -0.81 -26.31 -2.76
CA LEU A 73 -1.16 -25.58 -1.55
C LEU A 73 -0.36 -24.26 -1.39
N PRO A 74 0.97 -24.22 -1.61
CA PRO A 74 1.71 -22.97 -1.65
C PRO A 74 1.17 -21.95 -2.67
N LEU A 75 0.84 -22.37 -3.89
CA LEU A 75 0.32 -21.47 -4.93
C LEU A 75 -1.07 -20.93 -4.56
N LEU A 76 -1.95 -21.77 -4.03
CA LEU A 76 -3.25 -21.36 -3.53
C LEU A 76 -3.12 -20.32 -2.41
N LYS A 77 -2.18 -20.55 -1.48
CA LYS A 77 -1.89 -19.59 -0.40
C LYS A 77 -1.38 -18.26 -0.94
N SER A 78 -0.42 -18.29 -1.86
CA SER A 78 0.11 -17.08 -2.49
C SER A 78 -0.99 -16.29 -3.22
N LYS A 79 -1.87 -16.98 -3.97
CA LYS A 79 -3.02 -16.36 -4.61
C LYS A 79 -3.94 -15.69 -3.59
N ALA A 80 -4.30 -16.39 -2.51
CA ALA A 80 -5.17 -15.83 -1.47
C ALA A 80 -4.59 -14.57 -0.81
N VAL A 81 -3.26 -14.53 -0.60
CA VAL A 81 -2.56 -13.36 -0.07
C VAL A 81 -2.56 -12.21 -1.08
N VAL A 82 -2.28 -12.49 -2.36
CA VAL A 82 -2.35 -11.46 -3.43
C VAL A 82 -3.75 -10.88 -3.53
N ASP A 83 -4.78 -11.73 -3.54
CA ASP A 83 -6.18 -11.30 -3.59
C ASP A 83 -6.55 -10.42 -2.39
N ALA A 84 -6.06 -10.76 -1.18
CA ALA A 84 -6.27 -9.96 0.02
C ALA A 84 -5.59 -8.59 -0.07
N ASN A 85 -4.33 -8.55 -0.53
CA ASN A 85 -3.58 -7.31 -0.70
C ASN A 85 -4.21 -6.40 -1.76
N ILE A 86 -4.80 -6.95 -2.83
CA ILE A 86 -5.52 -6.17 -3.84
C ILE A 86 -6.74 -5.50 -3.22
N ARG A 87 -7.57 -6.24 -2.48
CA ARG A 87 -8.75 -5.68 -1.80
C ARG A 87 -8.36 -4.60 -0.79
N GLU A 88 -7.30 -4.83 -0.02
CA GLU A 88 -6.80 -3.86 0.96
C GLU A 88 -6.29 -2.59 0.26
N LYS A 89 -5.55 -2.73 -0.85
CA LYS A 89 -5.12 -1.60 -1.67
C LYS A 89 -6.30 -0.79 -2.22
N GLU A 90 -7.34 -1.46 -2.72
CA GLU A 90 -8.54 -0.80 -3.21
C GLU A 90 -9.24 -0.01 -2.10
N SER A 91 -9.38 -0.60 -0.91
CA SER A 91 -9.92 0.08 0.27
C SER A 91 -9.11 1.31 0.68
N PHE A 92 -7.78 1.24 0.62
CA PHE A 92 -6.93 2.40 0.90
C PHE A 92 -7.08 3.51 -0.14
N ASN A 93 -7.22 3.16 -1.42
CA ASN A 93 -7.45 4.16 -2.47
C ASN A 93 -8.78 4.90 -2.25
N GLU A 94 -9.85 4.18 -1.90
CA GLU A 94 -11.15 4.79 -1.58
C GLU A 94 -11.04 5.74 -0.38
N LEU A 95 -10.33 5.30 0.67
CA LEU A 95 -10.10 6.12 1.85
C LEU A 95 -9.29 7.39 1.52
N GLN A 96 -8.27 7.28 0.67
CA GLN A 96 -7.47 8.42 0.23
C GLN A 96 -8.34 9.47 -0.47
N VAL A 97 -9.17 9.03 -1.43
CA VAL A 97 -10.10 9.93 -2.15
C VAL A 97 -11.06 10.63 -1.18
N GLU A 98 -11.58 9.89 -0.19
CA GLU A 98 -12.48 10.46 0.81
C GLU A 98 -11.77 11.49 1.72
N ILE A 99 -10.53 11.22 2.13
CA ILE A 99 -9.74 12.17 2.91
C ILE A 99 -9.47 13.45 2.11
N GLU A 100 -9.06 13.32 0.85
CA GLU A 100 -8.83 14.46 -0.04
C GLU A 100 -10.10 15.31 -0.21
N ARG A 101 -11.25 14.64 -0.41
CA ARG A 101 -12.56 15.31 -0.47
C ARG A 101 -12.87 16.08 0.83
N GLN A 102 -12.63 15.48 1.99
CA GLN A 102 -12.86 16.13 3.28
C GLN A 102 -11.93 17.32 3.51
N ILE A 103 -10.67 17.22 3.08
CA ILE A 103 -9.72 18.34 3.15
C ILE A 103 -10.25 19.50 2.32
N LEU A 104 -10.61 19.27 1.06
CA LEU A 104 -11.16 20.31 0.17
C LEU A 104 -12.43 20.95 0.77
N GLN A 105 -13.34 20.13 1.28
CA GLN A 105 -14.57 20.64 1.89
C GLN A 105 -14.29 21.49 3.13
N LYS A 106 -13.35 21.06 3.99
CA LYS A 106 -12.98 21.82 5.20
C LYS A 106 -12.29 23.13 4.83
N SER A 107 -11.39 23.12 3.85
CA SER A 107 -10.73 24.33 3.35
C SER A 107 -11.74 25.34 2.79
N ALA A 108 -12.67 24.90 1.94
CA ALA A 108 -13.73 25.77 1.41
C ALA A 108 -14.61 26.36 2.51
N ARG A 109 -14.93 25.58 3.56
CA ARG A 109 -15.68 26.07 4.73
C ARG A 109 -14.88 27.11 5.53
N MET A 110 -13.58 26.93 5.70
CA MET A 110 -12.71 27.89 6.38
C MET A 110 -12.65 29.21 5.60
N GLU A 111 -12.48 29.13 4.29
CA GLU A 111 -12.43 30.31 3.40
C GLU A 111 -13.76 31.07 3.41
N ASN A 112 -14.89 30.38 3.28
CA ASN A 112 -16.21 31.01 3.35
C ASN A 112 -16.46 31.74 4.68
N LYS A 113 -16.04 31.13 5.81
CA LYS A 113 -16.14 31.77 7.13
C LYS A 113 -15.23 33.01 7.22
N HIS A 114 -14.04 32.94 6.65
CA HIS A 114 -13.11 34.08 6.61
C HIS A 114 -13.69 35.23 5.80
N SER A 115 -14.18 34.97 4.58
CA SER A 115 -14.83 35.98 3.74
C SER A 115 -16.06 36.58 4.43
N GLN A 116 -16.92 35.76 5.05
CA GLN A 116 -18.07 36.27 5.81
C GLN A 116 -17.65 37.21 6.94
N GLY A 117 -16.58 36.87 7.68
CA GLY A 117 -15.99 37.75 8.69
C GLY A 117 -15.56 39.10 8.12
N GLN A 118 -14.84 39.09 6.99
CA GLN A 118 -14.41 40.31 6.31
C GLN A 118 -15.59 41.19 5.86
N TRP A 119 -16.65 40.59 5.32
CA TRP A 119 -17.88 41.31 4.93
C TRP A 119 -18.54 41.99 6.13
N ILE A 120 -18.58 41.33 7.28
CA ILE A 120 -19.13 41.89 8.51
C ILE A 120 -18.28 43.06 8.99
N GLU A 121 -16.95 42.91 9.03
CA GLU A 121 -16.04 43.99 9.41
C GLU A 121 -16.19 45.22 8.52
N GLN A 122 -16.27 45.02 7.20
CA GLN A 122 -16.46 46.10 6.24
C GLN A 122 -17.83 46.80 6.39
N ALA A 123 -18.90 46.04 6.63
CA ALA A 123 -20.22 46.61 6.87
C ALA A 123 -20.27 47.45 8.16
N LEU A 124 -19.62 47.00 9.23
CA LEU A 124 -19.52 47.75 10.49
C LEU A 124 -18.79 49.09 10.31
N GLN A 125 -17.71 49.12 9.52
CA GLN A 125 -16.98 50.36 9.19
C GLN A 125 -17.81 51.37 8.40
N LEU A 126 -18.73 50.91 7.54
CA LEU A 126 -19.63 51.80 6.80
C LEU A 126 -20.74 52.39 7.69
N LEU A 127 -21.18 51.66 8.71
CA LEU A 127 -22.21 52.09 9.65
C LEU A 127 -21.68 53.04 10.73
N ASP A 128 -20.41 52.88 11.15
CA ASP A 128 -19.73 53.77 12.09
C ASP A 128 -18.28 54.07 11.64
N PRO A 129 -18.05 55.18 10.91
CA PRO A 129 -16.73 55.53 10.37
C PRO A 129 -15.66 55.86 11.43
N CYS A 130 -16.06 56.08 12.69
CA CYS A 130 -15.13 56.38 13.79
C CYS A 130 -14.74 55.13 14.60
N LEU A 131 -15.26 53.95 14.26
CA LEU A 131 -14.92 52.71 14.94
C LEU A 131 -13.49 52.28 14.59
N PRO A 132 -12.60 52.01 15.57
CA PRO A 132 -11.23 51.57 15.28
C PRO A 132 -11.23 50.18 14.62
N PRO A 133 -10.30 49.91 13.68
CA PRO A 133 -10.20 48.60 13.04
C PRO A 133 -9.92 47.52 14.08
N VAL A 134 -10.64 46.39 14.00
CA VAL A 134 -10.44 45.25 14.90
C VAL A 134 -9.05 44.68 14.64
N ALA A 135 -8.15 44.79 15.63
CA ALA A 135 -6.83 44.19 15.56
C ALA A 135 -6.97 42.66 15.61
N GLY A 136 -6.83 42.00 14.46
CA GLY A 136 -6.70 40.55 14.37
C GLY A 136 -5.45 40.09 15.13
N GLY A 137 -5.63 39.67 16.38
CA GLY A 137 -4.52 39.36 17.29
C GLY A 137 -4.88 38.34 18.34
N GLY A 138 -5.51 37.22 17.95
CA GLY A 138 -5.61 36.04 18.79
C GLY A 138 -4.25 35.34 18.88
N SER A 139 -3.43 35.74 19.85
CA SER A 139 -2.24 35.00 20.25
C SER A 139 -2.66 33.61 20.75
N PHE A 140 -2.49 32.58 19.91
CA PHE A 140 -2.57 31.20 20.37
C PHE A 140 -1.38 30.96 21.30
N GLY A 141 -1.66 30.94 22.61
CA GLY A 141 -0.68 30.61 23.63
C GLY A 141 -0.01 29.26 23.34
N ASN A 142 1.31 29.24 23.42
CA ASN A 142 2.12 28.03 23.45
C ASN A 142 1.64 27.12 24.58
N ILE A 143 1.05 25.98 24.24
CA ILE A 143 0.85 24.88 25.19
C ILE A 143 2.09 23.99 25.06
N HIS A 144 2.99 24.12 26.01
CA HIS A 144 4.11 23.20 26.22
C HIS A 144 3.55 21.82 26.60
N PRO A 145 3.98 20.69 25.98
CA PRO A 145 3.77 19.39 26.57
C PRO A 145 4.83 19.16 27.65
N GLU A 146 4.39 19.06 28.91
CA GLU A 146 5.20 18.56 30.01
C GLU A 146 5.58 17.10 29.76
N THR A 147 6.88 16.83 29.96
CA THR A 147 7.51 15.52 29.96
C THR A 147 7.12 14.77 31.23
N GLN A 148 6.49 13.59 31.10
CA GLN A 148 6.68 12.45 32.01
C GLN A 148 6.27 11.14 31.35
#